data_AF-A0A9E3SKT4-F1
#
_entry.id   AF-A0A9E3SKT4-F1
#
_cell.length_a   1.000
_cell.length_b   1.000
_cell.length_c   1.000
_cell.angle_alpha   90.00
_cell.angle_beta   90.00
_cell.angle_gamma   90.00
#
_symmetry.space_group_name_H-M   'P 1'
#
loop_
_entity.id
_entity.type
_entity.pdbx_description
1 polymer ?
#
loop_
_entity_poly.entity_id
_entity_poly.type
_entity_poly.pdbx_seq_one_letter_code
_entity_poly.pdbx_strand_id
1 'polypeptide(L)'
;MTKKEWRIFTDVPDELVETWTDVALFGGMVDLAHNDYSLALNFKQSGDVLIKYGLQDMEAYELLYPALFNCRHAIELYLKALVQPTRRSHDLGYLLEGLEKLLMDHHNTEIPMWFRNLISEFEQYDPRATTFRYPGLTTAPEERVVDLSQLQRHMHILFQAFHRIYLAEIDYRKKSS
;
A
#
# COMPACT_ATOMS: atom_id res chain seq x y z
N MET A 1 19.86 -27.92 31.96
CA MET A 1 18.90 -26.88 31.53
C MET A 1 19.13 -26.62 30.06
N THR A 2 18.20 -27.03 29.19
CA THR A 2 18.25 -26.72 27.76
C THR A 2 18.08 -25.21 27.59
N LYS A 3 19.01 -24.57 26.87
CA LYS A 3 18.91 -23.15 26.50
C LYS A 3 17.64 -22.97 25.68
N LYS A 4 16.70 -22.15 26.14
CA LYS A 4 15.52 -21.79 25.36
C LYS A 4 16.00 -21.00 24.13
N GLU A 5 15.85 -21.57 22.95
CA GLU A 5 16.11 -20.87 21.69
C GLU A 5 14.91 -19.99 21.34
N TRP A 6 15.16 -18.71 21.10
CA TRP A 6 14.15 -17.77 20.65
C TRP A 6 14.03 -17.85 19.13
N ARG A 7 12.85 -18.21 18.62
CA ARG A 7 12.56 -18.30 17.19
C ARG A 7 11.30 -17.49 16.87
N ILE A 8 11.33 -16.72 15.79
CA ILE A 8 10.20 -15.94 15.28
C ILE A 8 9.39 -16.75 14.26
N PHE A 9 10.08 -17.45 13.35
CA PHE A 9 9.46 -18.36 12.39
C PHE A 9 9.61 -19.80 12.90
N THR A 10 8.48 -20.45 13.13
CA THR A 10 8.40 -21.83 13.62
C THR A 10 7.64 -22.69 12.63
N ASP A 11 7.82 -24.01 12.72
CA ASP A 11 7.06 -24.95 11.91
C ASP A 11 5.56 -24.82 12.17
N VAL A 12 4.74 -25.08 11.15
CA VAL A 12 3.29 -25.12 11.28
C VAL A 12 2.94 -26.30 12.19
N PRO A 13 2.22 -26.08 13.30
CA PRO A 13 1.81 -27.17 14.19
C PRO A 13 0.91 -28.18 13.48
N ASP A 14 1.00 -29.45 13.87
CA ASP A 14 0.18 -30.53 13.30
C ASP A 14 -1.33 -30.29 13.51
N GLU A 15 -1.69 -29.56 14.58
CA GLU A 15 -3.06 -29.19 14.91
C GLU A 15 -3.23 -27.67 14.96
N LEU A 16 -4.11 -27.14 14.09
CA LEU A 16 -4.55 -25.75 14.15
C LEU A 16 -5.85 -25.66 14.95
N VAL A 17 -5.91 -24.74 15.91
CA VAL A 17 -7.10 -24.52 16.74
C VAL A 17 -7.77 -23.22 16.30
N GLU A 18 -9.08 -23.24 16.07
CA GLU A 18 -9.86 -22.08 15.59
C GLU A 18 -9.79 -20.85 16.51
N THR A 19 -9.39 -21.03 17.77
CA THR A 19 -9.29 -19.94 18.76
C THR A 19 -7.99 -19.15 18.69
N TRP A 20 -7.06 -19.50 17.79
CA TRP A 20 -5.79 -18.76 17.65
C TRP A 20 -6.02 -17.45 16.92
N THR A 21 -5.96 -16.34 17.64
CA THR A 21 -6.17 -14.99 17.11
C THR A 21 -4.86 -14.20 16.94
N ASP A 22 -3.75 -14.74 17.45
CA ASP A 22 -2.43 -14.12 17.53
C ASP A 22 -1.36 -14.84 16.70
N VAL A 23 -1.77 -15.83 15.90
CA VAL A 23 -0.89 -16.62 15.02
C VAL A 23 -1.28 -16.40 13.56
N ALA A 24 -0.28 -16.24 12.69
CA ALA A 24 -0.46 -16.12 11.26
C ALA A 24 0.51 -17.05 10.51
N LEU A 25 0.05 -17.63 9.40
CA LEU A 25 0.90 -18.40 8.49
C LEU A 25 1.65 -17.46 7.55
N PHE A 26 2.89 -17.81 7.22
CA PHE A 26 3.76 -17.04 6.33
C PHE A 26 4.48 -17.98 5.35
N GLY A 27 4.38 -17.71 4.05
CA GLY A 27 5.01 -18.51 3.00
C GLY A 27 4.14 -19.63 2.43
N GLY A 28 4.69 -20.34 1.44
CA GLY A 28 4.12 -21.57 0.89
C GLY A 28 2.78 -21.35 0.17
N MET A 29 1.78 -22.19 0.45
CA MET A 29 0.46 -22.08 -0.20
C MET A 29 -0.30 -20.80 0.17
N VAL A 30 0.04 -20.17 1.30
CA VAL A 30 -0.58 -18.89 1.71
C VAL A 30 -0.14 -17.77 0.79
N ASP A 31 1.09 -17.79 0.27
CA ASP A 31 1.56 -16.80 -0.71
C ASP A 31 0.74 -16.85 -2.00
N LEU A 32 0.20 -18.02 -2.36
CA LEU A 32 -0.68 -18.18 -3.53
C LEU A 32 -2.10 -17.67 -3.28
N ALA A 33 -2.51 -17.54 -2.02
CA ALA A 33 -3.80 -16.96 -1.64
C ALA A 33 -3.77 -15.42 -1.69
N HIS A 34 -2.57 -14.83 -1.64
CA HIS A 34 -2.39 -13.39 -1.76
C HIS A 34 -2.20 -12.97 -3.23
N ASN A 35 -2.97 -11.98 -3.66
CA ASN A 35 -2.68 -11.23 -4.89
C ASN A 35 -2.24 -9.80 -4.55
N ASP A 36 -1.71 -9.09 -5.55
CA ASP A 36 -1.23 -7.70 -5.41
C ASP A 36 -2.27 -6.79 -4.73
N TYR A 37 -3.56 -7.00 -5.00
CA TYR A 37 -4.65 -6.23 -4.39
C TYR A 37 -4.77 -6.51 -2.88
N SER A 38 -4.80 -7.78 -2.47
CA SER A 38 -4.87 -8.15 -1.05
C SER A 38 -3.64 -7.65 -0.27
N LEU A 39 -2.47 -7.66 -0.90
CA LEU A 39 -1.24 -7.15 -0.29
C LEU A 39 -1.29 -5.62 -0.17
N ALA A 40 -1.81 -4.92 -1.20
CA ALA A 40 -2.04 -3.47 -1.15
C ALA A 40 -2.97 -3.09 0.02
N LEU A 41 -4.03 -3.86 0.23
CA LEU A 41 -4.96 -3.66 1.35
C LEU A 41 -4.27 -3.82 2.70
N ASN A 42 -3.42 -4.83 2.87
CA ASN A 42 -2.67 -5.05 4.12
C ASN A 42 -1.72 -3.87 4.44
N PHE A 43 -0.99 -3.38 3.45
CA PHE A 43 -0.12 -2.21 3.62
C PHE A 43 -0.90 -0.93 3.90
N LYS A 44 -2.05 -0.74 3.24
CA LYS A 44 -2.97 0.35 3.52
C LYS A 44 -3.45 0.31 4.97
N GLN A 45 -3.92 -0.85 5.44
CA GLN A 45 -4.41 -1.02 6.81
C GLN A 45 -3.30 -0.77 7.84
N SER A 46 -2.09 -1.24 7.55
CA SER A 46 -0.90 -0.98 8.38
C SER A 46 -0.62 0.52 8.48
N GLY A 47 -0.65 1.25 7.36
CA GLY A 47 -0.51 2.70 7.33
C GLY A 47 -1.61 3.42 8.14
N ASP A 48 -2.86 3.03 7.98
CA ASP A 48 -3.99 3.60 8.73
C ASP A 48 -3.83 3.42 10.24
N VAL A 49 -3.38 2.24 10.69
CA VAL A 49 -3.11 1.97 12.12
C VAL A 49 -2.03 2.90 12.65
N LEU A 50 -0.93 3.08 11.91
CA LEU A 50 0.17 3.97 12.31
C LEU A 50 -0.28 5.43 12.39
N ILE A 51 -1.03 5.91 11.39
CA ILE A 51 -1.58 7.28 11.39
C ILE A 51 -2.54 7.47 12.57
N LYS A 52 -3.44 6.52 12.79
CA LYS A 52 -4.40 6.58 13.89
C LYS A 52 -3.68 6.63 15.24
N TYR A 53 -2.69 5.76 15.44
CA TYR A 53 -1.93 5.72 16.69
C TYR A 53 -1.16 7.03 16.93
N GLY A 54 -0.52 7.58 15.89
CA GLY A 54 0.14 8.89 15.95
C GLY A 54 -0.78 10.09 16.16
N LEU A 55 -2.09 9.95 15.93
CA LEU A 55 -3.09 10.98 16.26
C LEU A 55 -3.62 10.88 17.69
N GLN A 56 -3.50 9.72 18.34
CA GLN A 56 -4.13 9.43 19.63
C GLN A 56 -3.14 9.44 20.80
N ASP A 57 -2.00 8.77 20.63
CA ASP A 57 -1.19 8.30 21.75
C ASP A 57 0.26 8.77 21.70
N MET A 58 0.67 9.49 20.64
CA MET A 58 2.06 9.91 20.44
C MET A 58 2.18 11.27 19.74
N GLU A 59 3.41 11.77 19.68
CA GLU A 59 3.75 12.91 18.84
C GLU A 59 3.74 12.52 17.36
N ALA A 60 3.15 13.36 16.53
CA ALA A 60 2.88 13.07 15.12
C ALA A 60 4.13 12.64 14.30
N TYR A 61 5.32 13.08 14.69
CA TYR A 61 6.56 12.80 13.96
C TYR A 61 7.12 11.39 14.19
N GLU A 62 6.79 10.73 15.30
CA GLU A 62 7.43 9.49 15.73
C GLU A 62 7.17 8.30 14.78
N LEU A 63 5.96 8.23 14.19
CA LEU A 63 5.58 7.20 13.20
C LEU A 63 5.34 7.75 11.81
N LEU A 64 5.67 9.01 11.55
CA LEU A 64 5.38 9.66 10.28
C LEU A 64 6.02 8.91 9.10
N TYR A 65 7.32 8.60 9.21
CA TYR A 65 8.06 7.96 8.12
C TYR A 65 7.54 6.54 7.81
N PRO A 66 7.37 5.65 8.81
CA PRO A 66 6.70 4.37 8.59
C PRO A 66 5.29 4.50 8.02
N ALA A 67 4.47 5.45 8.47
CA ALA A 67 3.14 5.69 7.94
C ALA A 67 3.17 6.07 6.45
N LEU A 68 4.01 7.05 6.09
CA LEU A 68 4.19 7.49 4.70
C LEU A 68 4.71 6.37 3.80
N PHE A 69 5.65 5.56 4.29
CA PHE A 69 6.12 4.39 3.56
C PHE A 69 5.00 3.38 3.27
N ASN A 70 4.18 3.05 4.27
CA ASN A 70 3.04 2.14 4.10
C ASN A 70 2.01 2.68 3.10
N CYS A 71 1.68 3.98 3.17
CA CYS A 71 0.79 4.62 2.21
C CYS A 71 1.34 4.56 0.78
N ARG A 72 2.61 4.97 0.60
CA ARG A 72 3.30 4.96 -0.70
C ARG A 72 3.38 3.55 -1.28
N HIS A 73 3.69 2.55 -0.46
CA HIS A 73 3.80 1.17 -0.92
C HIS A 73 2.43 0.57 -1.26
N ALA A 74 1.39 0.88 -0.48
CA ALA A 74 0.03 0.49 -0.81
C ALA A 74 -0.42 1.07 -2.16
N ILE A 75 -0.12 2.35 -2.45
CA ILE A 75 -0.38 2.98 -3.76
C ILE A 75 0.29 2.19 -4.89
N GLU A 76 1.58 1.86 -4.75
CA GLU A 76 2.31 1.07 -5.76
C GLU A 76 1.63 -0.28 -6.01
N LEU A 77 1.27 -1.00 -4.95
CA LEU A 77 0.66 -2.33 -5.06
C LEU A 77 -0.75 -2.28 -5.66
N TYR A 78 -1.57 -1.28 -5.31
CA TYR A 78 -2.87 -1.08 -5.96
C TYR A 78 -2.71 -0.82 -7.45
N LEU A 79 -1.78 0.05 -7.84
CA LEU A 79 -1.51 0.31 -9.25
C LEU A 79 -1.06 -0.97 -9.96
N LYS A 80 -0.12 -1.73 -9.39
CA LYS A 80 0.34 -3.01 -9.96
C LYS A 80 -0.78 -4.02 -10.13
N ALA A 81 -1.67 -4.14 -9.13
CA ALA A 81 -2.82 -5.04 -9.19
C ALA A 81 -3.76 -4.71 -10.36
N LEU A 82 -3.92 -3.42 -10.67
CA LEU A 82 -4.78 -2.93 -11.74
C LEU A 82 -4.11 -3.07 -13.12
N VAL A 83 -2.92 -2.49 -13.27
CA VAL A 83 -2.26 -2.31 -14.57
C VAL A 83 -1.45 -3.53 -15.02
N GLN A 84 -1.09 -4.42 -14.09
CA GLN A 84 -0.33 -5.66 -14.35
C GLN A 84 0.85 -5.42 -15.29
N PRO A 85 1.81 -4.57 -14.90
CA PRO A 85 2.85 -4.09 -15.80
C PRO A 85 3.74 -5.26 -16.25
N THR A 86 4.13 -5.26 -17.52
CA THR A 86 4.98 -6.31 -18.11
C THR A 86 6.41 -6.31 -17.55
N ARG A 87 6.83 -5.21 -16.92
CA ARG A 87 8.12 -5.06 -16.25
C ARG A 87 7.92 -4.69 -14.80
N ARG A 88 8.77 -5.22 -13.92
CA ARG A 88 8.82 -4.79 -12.52
C ARG A 88 9.28 -3.33 -12.49
N SER A 89 8.39 -2.44 -12.05
CA SER A 89 8.67 -1.02 -11.83
C SER A 89 8.20 -0.61 -10.44
N HIS A 90 8.89 0.35 -9.84
CA HIS A 90 8.49 1.03 -8.61
C HIS A 90 8.08 2.48 -8.87
N ASP A 91 8.22 2.95 -10.12
CA ASP A 91 7.90 4.30 -10.56
C ASP A 91 6.38 4.50 -10.57
N LEU A 92 5.87 5.36 -9.69
CA LEU A 92 4.44 5.61 -9.58
C LEU A 92 3.91 6.39 -10.78
N GLY A 93 4.73 7.20 -11.44
CA GLY A 93 4.36 7.92 -12.66
C GLY A 93 4.06 6.97 -13.80
N TYR A 94 4.98 6.04 -14.09
CA TYR A 94 4.78 4.98 -15.08
C TYR A 94 3.55 4.12 -14.78
N LEU A 95 3.35 3.76 -13.51
CA LEU A 95 2.20 2.97 -13.09
C LEU A 95 0.88 3.75 -13.21
N LEU A 96 0.89 5.05 -12.91
CA LEU A 96 -0.26 5.93 -13.05
C LEU A 96 -0.65 6.14 -14.52
N GLU A 97 0.31 6.35 -15.41
CA GLU A 97 0.06 6.39 -16.86
C GLU A 97 -0.60 5.08 -17.35
N GLY A 98 -0.14 3.94 -16.85
CA GLY A 98 -0.77 2.65 -17.11
C GLY A 98 -2.23 2.58 -16.66
N LEU A 99 -2.54 3.15 -15.50
CA LEU A 99 -3.91 3.19 -14.98
C LEU A 99 -4.80 4.13 -15.80
N GLU A 100 -4.27 5.30 -16.20
CA GLU A 100 -5.00 6.26 -17.04
C GLU A 100 -5.37 5.66 -18.38
N LYS A 101 -4.42 4.95 -19.00
CA LYS A 101 -4.69 4.21 -20.23
C LYS A 101 -5.74 3.14 -20.03
N LEU A 102 -5.62 2.33 -18.97
CA LEU A 102 -6.58 1.28 -18.65
C LEU A 102 -8.01 1.84 -18.46
N LEU A 103 -8.17 2.93 -17.72
CA LEU A 103 -9.48 3.54 -17.49
C LEU A 103 -10.08 4.15 -18.76
N MET A 104 -9.24 4.74 -19.62
CA MET A 104 -9.69 5.23 -20.91
C MET A 104 -10.14 4.07 -21.82
N ASP A 105 -9.31 3.02 -21.94
CA ASP A 105 -9.55 1.90 -22.85
C ASP A 105 -10.75 1.04 -22.42
N HIS A 106 -10.91 0.78 -21.11
CA HIS A 106 -11.96 -0.12 -20.59
C HIS A 106 -13.25 0.62 -20.22
N HIS A 107 -13.16 1.86 -19.74
CA HIS A 107 -14.29 2.60 -19.14
C HIS A 107 -14.56 3.96 -19.78
N ASN A 108 -13.78 4.37 -20.80
CA ASN A 108 -13.89 5.69 -21.45
C ASN A 108 -13.95 6.84 -20.42
N THR A 109 -13.11 6.75 -19.39
CA THR A 109 -13.12 7.65 -18.23
C THR A 109 -11.70 8.11 -17.90
N GLU A 110 -11.57 9.38 -17.49
CA GLU A 110 -10.30 9.97 -17.06
C GLU A 110 -10.13 9.91 -15.54
N ILE A 111 -8.87 9.85 -15.08
CA ILE A 111 -8.55 9.99 -13.67
C ILE A 111 -8.78 11.45 -13.22
N PRO A 112 -9.53 11.68 -12.13
CA PRO A 112 -9.67 13.03 -11.58
C PRO A 112 -8.34 13.64 -11.15
N MET A 113 -8.17 14.95 -11.35
CA MET A 113 -6.93 15.66 -11.04
C MET A 113 -6.45 15.48 -9.58
N TRP A 114 -7.38 15.44 -8.62
CA TRP A 114 -7.02 15.22 -7.20
C TRP A 114 -6.35 13.86 -6.97
N PHE A 115 -6.74 12.81 -7.71
CA PHE A 115 -6.20 11.47 -7.59
C PHE A 115 -4.78 11.44 -8.15
N ARG A 116 -4.60 12.03 -9.34
CA ARG A 116 -3.29 12.20 -9.97
C ARG A 116 -2.34 12.95 -9.06
N ASN A 117 -2.77 14.11 -8.54
CA ASN A 117 -1.92 14.97 -7.70
C ASN A 117 -1.40 14.26 -6.45
N LEU A 118 -2.24 13.48 -5.75
CA LEU A 118 -1.80 12.73 -4.57
C LEU A 118 -0.70 11.70 -4.90
N ILE A 119 -0.83 10.98 -6.02
CA ILE A 119 0.16 9.99 -6.44
C ILE A 119 1.45 10.69 -6.92
N SER A 120 1.32 11.77 -7.68
CA SER A 120 2.46 12.57 -8.13
C SER A 120 3.23 13.20 -6.97
N GLU A 121 2.56 13.58 -5.89
CA GLU A 121 3.21 14.09 -4.68
C GLU A 121 4.06 13.01 -4.00
N PHE A 122 3.55 11.78 -3.88
CA PHE A 122 4.34 10.65 -3.38
C PHE A 122 5.52 10.33 -4.31
N GLU A 123 5.34 10.38 -5.63
CA GLU A 123 6.42 10.17 -6.59
C GLU A 123 7.50 11.25 -6.48
N GLN A 124 7.10 12.52 -6.28
CA GLN A 124 8.02 13.64 -6.13
C GLN A 124 8.91 13.48 -4.88
N TYR A 125 8.33 13.10 -3.75
CA TYR A 125 9.06 13.01 -2.48
C TYR A 125 9.69 11.63 -2.24
N ASP A 126 9.18 10.56 -2.87
CA ASP A 126 9.71 9.19 -2.73
C ASP A 126 9.71 8.39 -4.05
N PRO A 127 10.47 8.85 -5.07
CA PRO A 127 10.45 8.26 -6.42
C PRO A 127 10.98 6.82 -6.47
N ARG A 128 11.78 6.42 -5.47
CA ARG A 128 12.45 5.10 -5.43
C ARG A 128 11.96 4.21 -4.29
N ALA A 129 10.90 4.59 -3.60
CA ALA A 129 10.43 3.92 -2.39
C ALA A 129 11.46 3.92 -1.25
N THR A 130 12.44 4.82 -1.24
CA THR A 130 13.59 4.81 -0.32
C THR A 130 13.60 5.96 0.67
N THR A 131 12.98 7.10 0.34
CA THR A 131 13.04 8.34 1.13
C THR A 131 12.57 8.13 2.56
N PHE A 132 11.48 7.39 2.74
CA PHE A 132 10.88 7.17 4.07
C PHE A 132 11.54 6.03 4.87
N ARG A 133 12.54 5.35 4.30
CA ARG A 133 13.22 4.21 4.93
C ARG A 133 14.65 4.50 5.36
N TYR A 134 15.34 5.38 4.64
CA TYR A 134 16.74 5.64 4.87
C TYR A 134 16.96 7.12 5.22
N PRO A 135 17.56 7.40 6.40
CA PRO A 135 17.91 8.76 6.77
C PRO A 135 18.78 9.46 5.72
N GLY A 136 18.56 10.76 5.51
CA GLY A 136 19.35 11.58 4.59
C GLY A 136 18.99 11.43 3.11
N LEU A 137 17.94 10.68 2.75
CA LEU A 137 17.47 10.56 1.37
C LEU A 137 16.28 11.48 1.02
N THR A 138 15.91 12.41 1.91
CA THR A 138 14.84 13.36 1.60
C THR A 138 15.23 14.23 0.40
N THR A 139 14.36 14.25 -0.61
CA THR A 139 14.50 15.10 -1.81
C THR A 139 13.82 16.46 -1.63
N ALA A 140 13.17 16.68 -0.48
CA ALA A 140 12.51 17.95 -0.19
C ALA A 140 13.57 19.08 -0.12
N PRO A 141 13.42 20.16 -0.91
CA PRO A 141 14.40 21.25 -0.93
C PRO A 141 14.40 22.06 0.37
N GLU A 142 13.30 21.98 1.13
CA GLU A 142 13.04 22.69 2.37
C GLU A 142 12.22 21.80 3.30
N GLU A 143 12.10 22.22 4.56
CA GLU A 143 11.18 21.59 5.52
C GLU A 143 9.73 21.64 5.01
N ARG A 144 9.01 20.55 5.23
CA ARG A 144 7.60 20.39 4.86
C ARG A 144 6.83 19.86 6.05
N VAL A 145 5.62 20.37 6.24
CA VAL A 145 4.69 19.92 7.28
C VAL A 145 3.77 18.87 6.68
N VAL A 146 3.61 17.75 7.38
CA VAL A 146 2.59 16.74 7.08
C VAL A 146 1.56 16.75 8.20
N ASP A 147 0.35 17.20 7.89
CA ASP A 147 -0.79 17.09 8.80
C ASP A 147 -1.34 15.66 8.75
N LEU A 148 -1.20 14.91 9.85
CA LEU A 148 -1.64 13.51 9.93
C LEU A 148 -3.15 13.35 9.75
N SER A 149 -3.97 14.32 10.17
CA SER A 149 -5.42 14.26 9.98
C SER A 149 -5.78 14.42 8.51
N GLN A 150 -5.10 15.33 7.81
CA GLN A 150 -5.26 15.48 6.36
C GLN A 150 -4.72 14.27 5.60
N LEU A 151 -3.56 13.75 5.98
CA LEU A 151 -2.99 12.54 5.41
C LEU A 151 -4.00 11.38 5.52
N GLN A 152 -4.56 11.15 6.71
CA GLN A 152 -5.57 10.11 6.92
C GLN A 152 -6.76 10.28 5.97
N ARG A 153 -7.29 11.50 5.87
CA ARG A 153 -8.45 11.81 5.03
C ARG A 153 -8.15 11.61 3.54
N HIS A 154 -7.02 12.12 3.05
CA HIS A 154 -6.62 11.99 1.65
C HIS A 154 -6.38 10.52 1.28
N MET A 155 -5.69 9.78 2.13
CA MET A 155 -5.42 8.35 1.92
C MET A 155 -6.72 7.54 1.95
N HIS A 156 -7.64 7.85 2.86
CA HIS A 156 -8.95 7.20 2.88
C HIS A 156 -9.70 7.37 1.55
N ILE A 157 -9.76 8.59 1.02
CA ILE A 157 -10.45 8.91 -0.25
C ILE A 157 -9.74 8.20 -1.42
N LEU A 158 -8.41 8.26 -1.47
CA LEU A 158 -7.60 7.65 -2.52
C LEU A 158 -7.79 6.12 -2.56
N PHE A 159 -7.69 5.44 -1.40
CA PHE A 159 -7.84 3.99 -1.34
C PHE A 159 -9.28 3.51 -1.58
N GLN A 160 -10.29 4.31 -1.23
CA GLN A 160 -11.67 4.03 -1.66
C GLN A 160 -11.83 4.12 -3.18
N ALA A 161 -11.16 5.07 -3.83
CA ALA A 161 -11.17 5.16 -5.29
C ALA A 161 -10.47 3.95 -5.94
N PHE A 162 -9.30 3.54 -5.44
CA PHE A 162 -8.64 2.31 -5.90
C PHE A 162 -9.55 1.07 -5.76
N HIS A 163 -10.22 0.92 -4.62
CA HIS A 163 -11.14 -0.21 -4.41
C HIS A 163 -12.28 -0.22 -5.43
N ARG A 164 -12.91 0.94 -5.69
CA ARG A 164 -13.99 1.05 -6.68
C ARG A 164 -13.51 0.73 -8.09
N ILE A 165 -12.33 1.22 -8.47
CA ILE A 165 -11.73 0.92 -9.78
C ILE A 165 -11.46 -0.58 -9.91
N TYR A 166 -10.92 -1.22 -8.86
CA TYR A 166 -10.65 -2.65 -8.86
C TYR A 166 -11.92 -3.50 -9.04
N LEU A 167 -13.02 -3.16 -8.35
CA LEU A 167 -14.29 -3.84 -8.54
C LEU A 167 -14.83 -3.66 -9.97
N ALA A 168 -14.76 -2.44 -10.51
CA ALA A 168 -15.17 -2.16 -11.89
C ALA A 168 -14.34 -2.96 -12.91
N GLU A 169 -13.03 -3.11 -12.68
CA GLU A 169 -12.13 -3.91 -13.52
C GLU A 169 -12.45 -5.41 -13.48
N ILE A 170 -12.74 -5.95 -12.30
CA ILE A 170 -13.19 -7.35 -12.17
C ILE A 170 -14.46 -7.57 -13.00
N ASP A 171 -15.43 -6.66 -12.89
CA ASP A 171 -16.70 -6.78 -13.59
C ASP A 171 -16.56 -6.60 -15.10
N TYR A 172 -15.68 -5.70 -15.55
CA TYR A 172 -15.35 -5.54 -16.97
C TYR A 172 -14.74 -6.83 -17.53
N ARG A 173 -13.71 -7.38 -16.87
CA ARG A 173 -13.02 -8.60 -17.33
C ARG A 173 -13.95 -9.80 -17.42
N LYS A 174 -14.90 -9.93 -16.48
CA LYS A 174 -15.92 -10.99 -16.52
C LYS A 174 -16.88 -10.87 -17.70
N LYS A 175 -17.20 -9.66 -18.15
CA LYS A 175 -18.09 -9.42 -19.30
C LYS A 175 -17.38 -9.58 -20.65
N SER A 176 -16.07 -9.37 -20.67
CA SER A 176 -15.22 -9.46 -21.86
C SER A 176 -14.59 -10.84 -22.08
N SER A 177 -14.81 -11.78 -21.15
CA SER A 177 -14.39 -13.20 -21.23
C SER A 177 -15.53 -14.06 -21.76
#